data_AF-A0A497H6R8-F1
#
_entry.id   AF-A0A497H6R8-F1
#
_cell.length_a   1.000
_cell.length_b   1.000
_cell.length_c   1.000
_cell.angle_alpha   90.00
_cell.angle_beta   90.00
_cell.angle_gamma   90.00
#
_symmetry.space_group_name_H-M   'P 1'
#
loop_
_entity.id
_entity.type
_entity.pdbx_description
1 polymer ?
#
loop_
_entity_poly.entity_id
_entity_poly.type
_entity_poly.pdbx_seq_one_letter_code
_entity_poly.pdbx_strand_id
1 'polypeptide(L)'
;MQKIQGIRQRSRKHSLLGKNRCYRPTDKYPHKIIRRKDRDIMLSEEKIIIAFIFKRSGKNMLKESEIYLPLSIELGWFTTQQAQEFVKHALKQGILMKKDNIIIPAFDIEKIHIPIGFHPSKKDYTTALTEKKDKKEKEEEKMLLIDKIIDHIAEKTEKDREDISAEIKNIEDKKNILPEVAALLVGWNHNIDMEKFFDLVENRIFK
;
A
#
# COMPACT_ATOMS: atom_id res chain seq x y z
N MET A 1 14.06 76.81 49.52
CA MET A 1 14.10 75.65 50.43
C MET A 1 13.16 74.56 49.87
N GLN A 2 13.67 73.32 49.80
CA GLN A 2 13.02 71.98 49.92
C GLN A 2 11.70 71.71 49.15
N LYS A 3 11.66 70.85 48.10
CA LYS A 3 11.34 69.38 48.06
C LYS A 3 10.20 68.98 49.04
N ILE A 4 9.15 68.23 48.66
CA ILE A 4 9.11 66.79 48.34
C ILE A 4 7.79 66.41 47.59
N GLN A 5 7.83 65.25 46.93
CA GLN A 5 6.92 64.53 46.04
C GLN A 5 5.60 63.98 46.64
N GLY A 6 4.67 63.56 45.76
CA GLY A 6 3.58 62.60 46.04
C GLY A 6 2.56 62.51 44.88
N ILE A 7 2.74 61.64 43.87
CA ILE A 7 2.17 60.28 43.68
C ILE A 7 0.68 60.22 43.24
N ARG A 8 0.47 59.63 42.04
CA ARG A 8 -0.69 58.88 41.46
C ARG A 8 -2.09 59.53 41.54
N GLN A 9 -2.86 59.56 40.46
CA GLN A 9 -3.43 58.38 39.79
C GLN A 9 -3.63 58.60 38.29
N ARG A 10 -3.19 57.61 37.49
CA ARG A 10 -3.67 57.38 36.12
C ARG A 10 -5.04 56.71 36.23
N SER A 11 -6.06 57.22 35.56
CA SER A 11 -7.11 56.35 35.02
C SER A 11 -7.82 56.98 33.81
N ARG A 12 -7.52 56.36 32.66
CA ARG A 12 -8.43 56.01 31.55
C ARG A 12 -9.36 57.10 31.01
N LYS A 13 -9.06 57.57 29.79
CA LYS A 13 -10.00 57.45 28.66
C LYS A 13 -9.27 57.08 27.37
N HIS A 14 -9.71 55.95 26.82
CA HIS A 14 -9.66 55.43 25.45
C HIS A 14 -8.90 56.26 24.41
N SER A 15 -7.81 55.76 23.80
CA SER A 15 -7.74 54.65 22.82
C SER A 15 -8.56 54.90 21.56
N LEU A 16 -7.98 55.59 20.57
CA LEU A 16 -8.19 55.27 19.16
C LEU A 16 -6.90 55.49 18.36
N LEU A 17 -6.62 54.49 17.51
CA LEU A 17 -5.75 54.50 16.33
C LEU A 17 -4.23 54.44 16.56
N GLY A 18 -3.68 53.26 16.29
CA GLY A 18 -2.23 53.05 16.17
C GLY A 18 -1.74 51.71 16.72
N LYS A 19 -2.47 50.60 16.53
CA LYS A 19 -1.94 49.27 16.81
C LYS A 19 -1.88 48.46 15.53
N ASN A 20 -0.65 48.28 15.08
CA ASN A 20 -0.17 47.24 14.20
C ASN A 20 -0.95 45.95 14.45
N ARG A 21 -1.94 45.69 13.60
CA ARG A 21 -2.55 44.37 13.54
C ARG A 21 -1.52 43.47 12.87
N CYS A 22 -1.06 42.51 13.64
CA CYS A 22 -0.25 41.39 13.21
C CYS A 22 -0.80 40.84 11.88
N TYR A 23 0.07 40.76 10.88
CA TYR A 23 -0.16 39.95 9.69
C TYR A 23 -0.41 38.51 10.16
N ARG A 24 -1.63 37.99 9.97
CA ARG A 24 -1.93 36.56 10.10
C ARG A 24 -1.94 35.99 8.67
N PRO A 25 -0.94 35.22 8.26
CA PRO A 25 -0.87 34.68 6.90
C PRO A 25 -1.71 33.40 6.78
N THR A 26 -3.03 33.54 6.73
CA THR A 26 -3.97 32.52 6.23
C THR A 26 -5.15 33.36 5.72
N ASP A 27 -5.31 33.61 4.42
CA ASP A 27 -6.00 32.69 3.53
C ASP A 27 -5.55 32.98 2.08
N LYS A 28 -4.49 32.31 1.64
CA LYS A 28 -4.22 32.13 0.21
C LYS A 28 -4.71 30.73 -0.16
N TYR A 29 -5.29 30.64 -1.35
CA TYR A 29 -5.87 29.47 -2.01
C TYR A 29 -7.35 29.22 -1.70
N PRO A 30 -8.27 29.65 -2.58
CA PRO A 30 -9.58 29.02 -2.61
C PRO A 30 -9.35 27.54 -2.91
N HIS A 31 -9.67 26.67 -1.94
CA HIS A 31 -9.75 25.24 -2.20
C HIS A 31 -10.79 25.04 -3.30
N LYS A 32 -10.32 24.95 -4.55
CA LYS A 32 -11.13 24.56 -5.69
C LYS A 32 -11.57 23.14 -5.36
N ILE A 33 -12.81 22.99 -4.91
CA ILE A 33 -13.44 21.71 -4.67
C ILE A 33 -13.43 20.98 -6.02
N ILE A 34 -12.44 20.10 -6.20
CA ILE A 34 -12.32 19.26 -7.37
C ILE A 34 -13.58 18.39 -7.37
N ARG A 35 -14.43 18.63 -8.37
CA ARG A 35 -15.72 17.95 -8.54
C ARG A 35 -15.45 16.45 -8.66
N ARG A 36 -16.24 15.66 -7.92
CA ARG A 36 -16.15 14.21 -7.69
C ARG A 36 -16.24 13.31 -8.96
N LYS A 37 -16.18 13.84 -10.19
CA LYS A 37 -16.56 13.11 -11.41
C LYS A 37 -15.40 12.58 -12.28
N ASP A 38 -14.15 12.88 -11.94
CA ASP A 38 -12.96 12.39 -12.68
C ASP A 38 -12.21 11.26 -11.95
N ARG A 39 -12.91 10.50 -11.08
CA ARG A 39 -12.29 9.52 -10.18
C ARG A 39 -12.06 8.12 -10.75
N ASP A 40 -12.39 7.87 -12.01
CA ASP A 40 -12.29 6.53 -12.60
C ASP A 40 -11.23 6.45 -13.70
N ILE A 41 -9.98 6.69 -13.30
CA ILE A 41 -8.86 5.86 -13.74
C ILE A 41 -8.12 5.54 -12.46
N MET A 42 -8.17 4.29 -11.98
CA MET A 42 -7.20 3.82 -10.99
C MET A 42 -5.81 4.00 -11.61
N LEU A 43 -5.18 5.14 -11.32
CA LEU A 43 -3.83 5.44 -11.76
C LEU A 43 -2.91 4.58 -10.92
N SER A 44 -2.42 3.49 -11.51
CA SER A 44 -1.36 2.70 -10.90
C SER A 44 -0.14 3.58 -10.72
N GLU A 45 0.52 3.43 -9.58
CA GLU A 45 1.73 4.16 -9.21
C GLU A 45 2.83 4.05 -10.29
N GLU A 46 2.95 2.89 -10.93
CA GLU A 46 3.83 2.62 -12.06
C GLU A 46 3.59 3.60 -13.22
N LYS A 47 2.31 3.89 -13.55
CA LYS A 47 1.96 4.85 -14.59
C LYS A 47 2.37 6.27 -14.21
N ILE A 48 2.29 6.63 -12.93
CA ILE A 48 2.73 7.95 -12.44
C ILE A 48 4.25 8.08 -12.58
N ILE A 49 5.00 7.06 -12.16
CA ILE A 49 6.47 7.01 -12.29
C ILE A 49 6.87 7.15 -13.77
N ILE A 50 6.28 6.34 -14.65
CA ILE A 50 6.59 6.38 -16.08
C ILE A 50 6.21 7.73 -16.68
N ALA A 51 5.01 8.24 -16.40
CA ALA A 51 4.58 9.54 -16.88
C ALA A 51 5.54 10.66 -16.46
N PHE A 52 6.06 10.60 -15.23
CA PHE A 52 7.03 11.57 -14.73
C PHE A 52 8.32 11.55 -15.55
N ILE A 53 8.88 10.36 -15.83
CA ILE A 53 10.10 10.23 -16.64
C ILE A 53 9.89 10.73 -18.06
N PHE A 54 8.79 10.34 -18.71
CA PHE A 54 8.50 10.75 -20.08
C PHE A 54 8.21 12.27 -20.18
N LYS A 55 7.47 12.84 -19.23
CA LYS A 55 7.25 14.30 -19.16
C LYS A 55 8.55 15.07 -18.93
N ARG A 56 9.45 14.55 -18.07
CA ARG A 56 10.76 15.15 -17.80
C ARG A 56 11.68 15.10 -19.02
N SER A 57 11.66 14.00 -19.77
CA SER A 57 12.49 13.84 -20.97
C SER A 57 11.96 14.64 -22.18
N GLY A 58 10.65 14.89 -22.23
CA GLY A 58 10.00 15.60 -23.34
C GLY A 58 9.90 14.78 -24.64
N LYS A 59 10.27 13.49 -24.58
CA LYS A 59 10.20 12.55 -25.69
C LYS A 59 9.14 11.49 -25.40
N ASN A 60 8.42 11.06 -26.43
CA ASN A 60 7.43 9.97 -26.32
C ASN A 60 8.05 8.58 -26.53
N MET A 61 9.36 8.52 -26.79
CA MET A 61 10.10 7.31 -27.15
C MET A 61 11.47 7.37 -26.49
N LEU A 62 11.79 6.35 -25.69
CA LEU A 62 13.03 6.30 -24.90
C LEU A 62 13.68 4.92 -24.97
N LYS A 63 15.01 4.85 -24.81
CA LYS A 63 15.70 3.56 -24.61
C LYS A 63 15.50 3.07 -23.19
N GLU A 64 15.69 1.77 -22.94
CA GLU A 64 15.66 1.18 -21.60
C GLU A 64 16.57 1.94 -20.61
N SER A 65 17.78 2.28 -21.04
CA SER A 65 18.75 3.04 -20.25
C SER A 65 18.29 4.44 -19.90
N GLU A 66 17.56 5.10 -20.79
CA GLU A 66 17.01 6.44 -20.54
C GLU A 66 15.85 6.42 -19.54
N ILE A 67 15.34 5.24 -19.17
CA ILE A 67 14.30 5.09 -18.15
C ILE A 67 14.90 4.69 -16.80
N TYR A 68 15.72 3.63 -16.74
CA TYR A 68 16.23 3.17 -15.44
C TYR A 68 17.31 4.09 -14.85
N LEU A 69 18.10 4.80 -15.67
CA LEU A 69 19.16 5.68 -15.18
C LEU A 69 18.61 6.90 -14.41
N PRO A 70 17.61 7.65 -14.91
CA PRO A 70 17.04 8.75 -14.14
C PRO A 70 16.35 8.28 -12.86
N LEU A 71 15.73 7.10 -12.89
CA LEU A 71 15.09 6.51 -11.72
C LEU A 71 16.08 6.20 -10.59
N SER A 72 17.28 5.72 -10.92
CA SER A 72 18.28 5.36 -9.92
C SER A 72 19.23 6.49 -9.56
N ILE A 73 19.78 7.21 -10.55
CA ILE A 73 20.84 8.20 -10.33
C ILE A 73 20.24 9.57 -10.03
N GLU A 74 19.33 10.06 -10.87
CA GLU A 74 18.84 11.43 -10.76
C GLU A 74 17.81 11.59 -9.63
N LEU A 75 16.90 10.62 -9.50
CA LEU A 75 15.79 10.68 -8.54
C LEU A 75 16.09 9.91 -7.25
N GLY A 76 17.01 8.94 -7.29
CA GLY A 76 17.32 8.10 -6.14
C GLY A 76 16.14 7.29 -5.62
N TRP A 77 15.11 7.06 -6.45
CA TRP A 77 13.90 6.34 -6.05
C TRP A 77 14.13 4.83 -5.95
N PHE A 78 15.03 4.31 -6.78
CA PHE A 78 15.34 2.88 -6.86
C PHE A 78 16.85 2.66 -6.91
N THR A 79 17.32 1.47 -6.51
CA THR A 79 18.67 1.04 -6.88
C THR A 79 18.73 0.74 -8.39
N THR A 80 19.94 0.69 -8.98
CA THR A 80 20.09 0.38 -10.42
C THR A 80 19.45 -0.97 -10.80
N GLN A 81 19.55 -1.97 -9.93
CA GLN A 81 18.93 -3.28 -10.15
C GLN A 81 17.40 -3.19 -10.12
N GLN A 82 16.84 -2.56 -9.07
CA GLN A 82 15.40 -2.34 -8.93
C GLN A 82 14.81 -1.54 -10.11
N ALA A 83 15.51 -0.52 -10.58
CA ALA A 83 15.07 0.30 -11.71
C ALA A 83 15.01 -0.51 -13.01
N GLN A 84 15.97 -1.41 -13.26
CA GLN A 84 15.93 -2.31 -14.41
C GLN A 84 14.79 -3.31 -14.33
N GLU A 85 14.53 -3.84 -13.14
CA GLU A 85 13.42 -4.78 -12.91
C GLU A 85 12.06 -4.10 -13.02
N PHE A 86 11.94 -2.86 -12.55
CA PHE A 86 10.77 -2.02 -12.75
C PHE A 86 10.42 -1.88 -14.25
N VAL A 87 11.42 -1.59 -15.10
CA VAL A 87 11.20 -1.50 -16.55
C VAL A 87 10.74 -2.83 -17.13
N LYS A 88 11.36 -3.95 -16.71
CA LYS A 88 10.95 -5.30 -17.15
C LYS A 88 9.53 -5.64 -16.70
N HIS A 89 9.16 -5.27 -15.48
CA HIS A 89 7.82 -5.48 -14.94
C HIS A 89 6.78 -4.65 -15.71
N ALA A 90 7.06 -3.37 -15.95
CA ALA A 90 6.19 -2.49 -16.73
C ALA A 90 5.99 -2.98 -18.18
N LEU A 91 7.02 -3.60 -18.79
CA LEU A 91 6.89 -4.27 -20.09
C LEU A 91 6.01 -5.53 -20.00
N LYS A 92 6.18 -6.35 -18.95
CA LYS A 92 5.36 -7.56 -18.72
C LYS A 92 3.89 -7.22 -18.48
N GLN A 93 3.59 -6.14 -17.75
CA GLN A 93 2.23 -5.67 -17.48
C GLN A 93 1.58 -4.97 -18.69
N GLY A 94 2.31 -4.80 -19.81
CA GLY A 94 1.82 -4.09 -20.99
C GLY A 94 1.63 -2.59 -20.80
N ILE A 95 2.24 -2.01 -19.75
CA ILE A 95 2.23 -0.57 -19.50
C ILE A 95 3.21 0.13 -20.44
N LEU A 96 4.34 -0.53 -20.69
CA LEU A 96 5.33 -0.16 -21.68
C LEU A 96 5.30 -1.18 -22.83
N MET A 97 5.56 -0.71 -24.04
CA MET A 97 5.76 -1.53 -25.22
C MET A 97 7.17 -1.34 -25.75
N LYS A 98 7.82 -2.44 -26.13
CA LYS A 98 9.13 -2.41 -26.79
C LYS A 98 8.96 -2.62 -28.29
N LYS A 99 9.43 -1.66 -29.10
CA LYS A 99 9.53 -1.74 -30.57
C LYS A 99 10.97 -1.46 -30.98
N ASP A 100 11.63 -2.41 -31.63
CA ASP A 100 12.98 -2.23 -32.21
C ASP A 100 13.98 -1.52 -31.30
N ASN A 101 14.03 -1.98 -30.05
CA ASN A 101 14.91 -1.47 -28.98
C ASN A 101 14.55 -0.08 -28.40
N ILE A 102 13.36 0.41 -28.72
CA ILE A 102 12.78 1.65 -28.20
C ILE A 102 11.55 1.29 -27.35
N ILE A 103 11.41 1.96 -26.22
CA ILE A 103 10.28 1.85 -25.30
C ILE A 103 9.32 3.00 -25.52
N ILE A 104 8.04 2.65 -25.62
CA ILE A 104 6.91 3.56 -25.80
C ILE A 104 5.86 3.24 -24.73
N PRO A 105 5.25 4.24 -24.07
CA PRO A 105 4.15 3.99 -23.15
C PRO A 105 2.90 3.57 -23.92
N ALA A 106 2.18 2.58 -23.40
CA ALA A 106 0.91 2.12 -23.97
C ALA A 106 -0.29 3.01 -23.58
N PHE A 107 -0.04 4.12 -22.90
CA PHE A 107 -1.05 5.02 -22.37
C PHE A 107 -0.71 6.48 -22.69
N ASP A 108 -1.71 7.34 -22.58
CA ASP A 108 -1.56 8.79 -22.76
C ASP A 108 -0.92 9.43 -21.54
N ILE A 109 0.33 9.87 -21.69
CA ILE A 109 1.13 10.50 -20.64
C ILE A 109 0.53 11.85 -20.21
N GLU A 110 -0.07 12.60 -21.13
CA GLU A 110 -0.51 13.98 -20.86
C GLU A 110 -1.65 14.00 -19.85
N LYS A 111 -2.57 13.04 -19.96
CA LYS A 111 -3.72 12.87 -19.06
C LYS A 111 -3.35 12.45 -17.63
N ILE A 112 -2.11 12.08 -17.37
CA ILE A 112 -1.68 11.65 -16.05
C ILE A 112 -1.36 12.87 -15.16
N HIS A 113 -2.12 12.97 -14.08
CA HIS A 113 -1.87 13.92 -13.01
C HIS A 113 -0.77 13.38 -12.08
N ILE A 114 0.35 14.10 -12.01
CA ILE A 114 1.47 13.73 -11.12
C ILE A 114 1.42 14.64 -9.89
N PRO A 115 1.26 14.07 -8.67
CA PRO A 115 1.27 14.86 -7.45
C PRO A 115 2.61 15.58 -7.23
N ILE A 116 2.55 16.79 -6.68
CA ILE A 116 3.75 17.53 -6.28
C ILE A 116 4.42 16.79 -5.12
N GLY A 117 5.73 16.58 -5.21
CA GLY A 117 6.48 15.85 -4.19
C GLY A 117 6.19 14.34 -4.18
N PHE A 118 5.67 13.79 -5.28
CA PHE A 118 5.49 12.36 -5.44
C PHE A 118 6.80 11.60 -5.20
N HIS A 119 6.73 10.59 -4.34
CA HIS A 119 7.78 9.60 -4.13
C HIS A 119 7.12 8.22 -4.22
N PRO A 120 7.67 7.28 -5.00
CA PRO A 120 7.12 5.93 -5.07
C PRO A 120 7.23 5.23 -3.71
N SER A 121 6.16 4.58 -3.29
CA SER A 121 6.19 3.57 -2.24
C SER A 121 7.23 2.51 -2.60
N LYS A 122 8.03 2.11 -1.61
CA LYS A 122 9.07 1.09 -1.76
C LYS A 122 8.39 -0.26 -1.99
N LYS A 123 8.04 -0.54 -3.24
CA LYS A 123 7.68 -1.87 -3.71
C LYS A 123 8.97 -2.53 -4.18
N ASP A 124 9.22 -3.72 -3.68
CA ASP A 124 10.37 -4.52 -4.09
C ASP A 124 10.07 -5.13 -5.48
N TYR A 125 10.34 -4.37 -6.55
CA TYR A 125 10.15 -4.82 -7.94
C TYR A 125 11.13 -5.94 -8.35
N THR A 126 12.09 -6.29 -7.49
CA THR A 126 12.95 -7.49 -7.55
C THR A 126 12.15 -8.80 -7.61
N THR A 127 10.89 -8.75 -7.19
CA THR A 127 9.96 -9.87 -7.13
C THR A 127 9.27 -10.20 -8.48
N ALA A 128 9.91 -9.90 -9.63
CA ALA A 128 9.42 -10.35 -10.94
C ALA A 128 9.49 -11.89 -11.14
N LEU A 129 9.97 -12.63 -10.14
CA LEU A 129 9.83 -14.08 -9.99
C LEU A 129 8.82 -14.49 -8.90
N THR A 130 8.32 -13.57 -8.05
CA THR A 130 7.51 -13.89 -6.87
C THR A 130 6.13 -13.24 -6.80
N GLU A 131 5.72 -12.37 -7.72
CA GLU A 131 4.32 -11.86 -7.68
C GLU A 131 3.26 -12.90 -8.10
N LYS A 132 3.65 -13.99 -8.78
CA LYS A 132 2.79 -15.19 -8.92
C LYS A 132 2.92 -16.16 -7.75
N LYS A 133 3.86 -15.91 -6.84
CA LYS A 133 4.16 -16.75 -5.69
C LYS A 133 3.59 -16.16 -4.40
N ASP A 134 3.56 -14.86 -4.16
CA ASP A 134 3.10 -14.35 -2.86
C ASP A 134 1.58 -14.50 -2.60
N LYS A 135 0.77 -14.74 -3.63
CA LYS A 135 -0.63 -15.20 -3.47
C LYS A 135 -0.74 -16.72 -3.50
N LYS A 136 -0.03 -17.40 -4.41
CA LYS A 136 -0.02 -18.86 -4.48
C LYS A 136 0.65 -19.52 -3.28
N GLU A 137 1.86 -19.14 -2.91
CA GLU A 137 2.56 -19.62 -1.73
C GLU A 137 1.79 -19.28 -0.44
N LYS A 138 1.13 -18.12 -0.34
CA LYS A 138 0.26 -17.82 0.82
C LYS A 138 -1.03 -18.64 0.82
N GLU A 139 -1.66 -18.92 -0.32
CA GLU A 139 -2.84 -19.79 -0.43
C GLU A 139 -2.47 -21.28 -0.30
N GLU A 140 -1.35 -21.71 -0.86
CA GLU A 140 -0.77 -23.04 -0.76
C GLU A 140 -0.36 -23.30 0.69
N GLU A 141 0.35 -22.39 1.36
CA GLU A 141 0.61 -22.51 2.81
C GLU A 141 -0.70 -22.50 3.63
N LYS A 142 -1.78 -21.87 3.14
CA LYS A 142 -3.12 -21.87 3.80
C LYS A 142 -3.75 -23.23 3.71
N MET A 143 -3.79 -23.77 2.51
CA MET A 143 -4.25 -25.13 2.24
C MET A 143 -3.40 -26.16 3.01
N LEU A 144 -2.07 -26.04 2.99
CA LEU A 144 -1.15 -26.96 3.67
C LEU A 144 -1.33 -27.02 5.20
N LEU A 145 -1.78 -25.95 5.85
CA LEU A 145 -2.04 -25.99 7.30
C LEU A 145 -3.35 -26.72 7.60
N ILE A 146 -4.39 -26.45 6.81
CA ILE A 146 -5.69 -27.10 6.96
C ILE A 146 -5.54 -28.60 6.65
N ASP A 147 -4.79 -28.96 5.61
CA ASP A 147 -4.50 -30.35 5.25
C ASP A 147 -3.78 -31.09 6.39
N LYS A 148 -2.80 -30.46 7.05
CA LYS A 148 -2.13 -31.05 8.23
C LYS A 148 -3.08 -31.28 9.40
N ILE A 149 -4.04 -30.39 9.60
CA ILE A 149 -5.05 -30.53 10.65
C ILE A 149 -6.01 -31.69 10.28
N ILE A 150 -6.45 -31.77 9.03
CA ILE A 150 -7.30 -32.86 8.53
C ILE A 150 -6.57 -34.20 8.67
N ASP A 151 -5.29 -34.27 8.31
CA ASP A 151 -4.48 -35.48 8.43
C ASP A 151 -4.38 -35.96 9.88
N HIS A 152 -4.11 -35.06 10.81
CA HIS A 152 -4.04 -35.40 12.23
C HIS A 152 -5.40 -35.85 12.80
N ILE A 153 -6.50 -35.28 12.30
CA ILE A 153 -7.85 -35.72 12.66
C ILE A 153 -8.11 -37.12 12.07
N ALA A 154 -7.79 -37.35 10.79
CA ALA A 154 -7.99 -38.62 10.09
C ALA A 154 -7.09 -39.75 10.60
N GLU A 155 -5.91 -39.46 11.15
CA GLU A 155 -5.06 -40.48 11.78
C GLU A 155 -5.64 -41.00 13.10
N LYS A 156 -6.34 -40.13 13.83
CA LYS A 156 -6.91 -40.43 15.15
C LYS A 156 -8.39 -40.82 15.11
N THR A 157 -9.05 -40.63 13.97
CA THR A 157 -10.45 -40.98 13.75
C THR A 157 -10.56 -41.93 12.56
N GLU A 158 -11.50 -42.87 12.57
CA GLU A 158 -11.74 -43.76 11.42
C GLU A 158 -12.55 -43.08 10.30
N LYS A 159 -12.49 -41.75 10.19
CA LYS A 159 -13.26 -40.98 9.22
C LYS A 159 -12.44 -40.68 7.97
N ASP A 160 -13.13 -40.57 6.84
CA ASP A 160 -12.49 -40.18 5.60
C ASP A 160 -12.16 -38.68 5.56
N ARG A 161 -11.14 -38.31 4.78
CA ARG A 161 -10.71 -36.92 4.63
C ARG A 161 -11.82 -36.04 4.07
N GLU A 162 -12.64 -36.58 3.14
CA GLU A 162 -13.74 -35.82 2.54
C GLU A 162 -14.80 -35.45 3.57
N ASP A 163 -15.15 -36.38 4.46
CA ASP A 163 -16.13 -36.17 5.53
C ASP A 163 -15.68 -35.09 6.52
N ILE A 164 -14.41 -35.12 6.91
CA ILE A 164 -13.82 -34.12 7.81
C ILE A 164 -13.82 -32.75 7.13
N SER A 165 -13.43 -32.67 5.86
CA SER A 165 -13.42 -31.40 5.11
C SER A 165 -14.82 -30.78 4.98
N ALA A 166 -15.84 -31.61 4.77
CA ALA A 166 -17.23 -31.17 4.71
C ALA A 166 -17.73 -30.69 6.08
N GLU A 167 -17.33 -31.36 7.17
CA GLU A 167 -17.65 -30.95 8.55
C GLU A 167 -17.04 -29.58 8.89
N ILE A 168 -15.78 -29.34 8.48
CA ILE A 168 -15.09 -28.06 8.63
C ILE A 168 -15.86 -26.95 7.89
N LYS A 169 -16.18 -27.17 6.61
CA LYS A 169 -16.90 -26.18 5.80
C LYS A 169 -18.28 -25.85 6.38
N ASN A 170 -18.98 -26.85 6.90
CA ASN A 170 -20.28 -26.65 7.55
C ASN A 170 -20.17 -25.78 8.81
N ILE A 171 -19.10 -25.96 9.59
CA ILE A 171 -18.83 -25.14 10.79
C ILE A 171 -18.38 -23.72 10.41
N GLU A 172 -17.55 -23.59 9.37
CA GLU A 172 -17.14 -22.31 8.79
C GLU A 172 -18.38 -21.49 8.39
N ASP A 173 -19.28 -22.08 7.59
CA ASP A 173 -20.50 -21.41 7.11
C ASP A 173 -21.48 -21.10 8.26
N LYS A 174 -21.68 -22.03 9.19
CA LYS A 174 -22.64 -21.87 10.30
C LYS A 174 -22.20 -20.83 11.33
N LYS A 175 -20.91 -20.82 11.67
CA LYS A 175 -20.37 -19.95 12.73
C LYS A 175 -19.73 -18.68 12.16
N ASN A 176 -19.60 -18.57 10.83
CA ASN A 176 -18.96 -17.47 10.11
C ASN A 176 -17.57 -17.15 10.69
N ILE A 177 -16.78 -18.21 10.86
CA ILE A 177 -15.42 -18.17 11.41
C ILE A 177 -14.41 -18.48 10.30
N LEU A 178 -13.13 -18.21 10.56
CA LEU A 178 -12.06 -18.55 9.64
C LEU A 178 -11.92 -20.07 9.48
N PRO A 179 -11.57 -20.58 8.28
CA PRO A 179 -11.46 -22.01 8.02
C PRO A 179 -10.42 -22.70 8.91
N GLU A 180 -9.33 -22.01 9.28
CA GLU A 180 -8.32 -22.52 10.22
C GLU A 180 -8.89 -22.74 11.62
N VAL A 181 -9.77 -21.84 12.08
CA VAL A 181 -10.44 -21.95 13.39
C VAL A 181 -11.53 -23.03 13.35
N ALA A 182 -12.24 -23.15 12.23
CA ALA A 182 -13.20 -24.22 12.01
C ALA A 182 -12.53 -25.61 12.05
N ALA A 183 -11.35 -25.75 11.46
CA ALA A 183 -10.57 -26.99 11.49
C ALA A 183 -10.16 -27.39 12.92
N LEU A 184 -9.68 -26.44 13.73
CA LEU A 184 -9.38 -26.70 15.15
C LEU A 184 -10.63 -27.12 15.94
N LEU A 185 -11.76 -26.47 15.67
CA LEU A 185 -13.02 -26.76 16.35
C LEU A 185 -13.55 -28.18 16.02
N VAL A 186 -13.39 -28.63 14.78
CA VAL A 186 -13.73 -30.01 14.39
C VAL A 186 -12.89 -31.02 15.17
N GLY A 187 -11.57 -30.81 15.25
CA GLY A 187 -10.71 -31.70 16.04
C GLY A 187 -11.08 -31.72 17.52
N TRP A 188 -11.47 -30.57 18.08
CA TRP A 188 -11.95 -30.52 19.47
C TRP A 188 -13.25 -31.30 19.69
N ASN A 189 -14.20 -31.23 18.74
CA ASN A 189 -15.44 -32.01 18.81
C ASN A 189 -15.19 -33.52 18.78
N HIS A 190 -14.11 -33.96 18.12
CA HIS A 190 -13.69 -35.36 18.07
C HIS A 190 -12.81 -35.77 19.26
N ASN A 191 -12.67 -34.93 20.29
CA ASN A 191 -11.82 -35.13 21.46
C ASN A 191 -10.33 -35.37 21.12
N ILE A 192 -9.85 -34.74 20.06
CA ILE A 192 -8.47 -34.83 19.62
C ILE A 192 -7.67 -33.67 20.23
N ASP A 193 -6.47 -33.98 20.69
CA ASP A 193 -5.52 -32.96 21.11
C ASP A 193 -4.98 -32.18 19.90
N MET A 194 -5.24 -30.87 19.91
CA MET A 194 -4.91 -29.89 18.86
C MET A 194 -3.88 -28.84 19.31
N GLU A 195 -3.30 -28.98 20.51
CA GLU A 195 -2.41 -27.98 21.12
C GLU A 195 -1.24 -27.60 20.21
N LYS A 196 -0.71 -28.58 19.47
CA LYS A 196 0.39 -28.41 18.49
C LYS A 196 0.08 -27.43 17.35
N PHE A 197 -1.20 -27.17 17.07
CA PHE A 197 -1.63 -26.31 15.98
C PHE A 197 -2.03 -24.90 16.43
N PHE A 198 -2.15 -24.64 17.73
CA PHE A 198 -2.58 -23.33 18.26
C PHE A 198 -1.60 -22.22 17.88
N ASP A 199 -0.30 -22.41 18.14
CA ASP A 199 0.72 -21.42 17.79
C ASP A 199 0.75 -21.14 16.28
N LEU A 200 0.55 -22.17 15.46
CA LEU A 200 0.54 -22.06 14.00
C LEU A 200 -0.66 -21.26 13.49
N VAL A 201 -1.84 -21.51 14.08
CA VAL A 201 -3.07 -20.81 13.73
C VAL A 201 -3.07 -19.38 14.28
N GLU A 202 -2.58 -19.16 15.49
CA GLU A 202 -2.48 -17.82 16.10
C GLU A 202 -1.57 -16.91 15.28
N ASN A 203 -0.36 -17.36 14.96
CA ASN A 203 0.58 -16.62 14.11
C ASN A 203 0.01 -16.30 12.72
N ARG A 204 -1.00 -17.05 12.28
CA ARG A 204 -1.65 -16.85 10.99
C ARG A 204 -2.79 -15.85 11.06
N ILE A 205 -3.55 -15.83 12.15
CA ILE A 205 -4.71 -14.94 12.32
C ILE A 205 -4.27 -13.52 12.68
N PHE A 206 -3.24 -13.37 13.51
CA PHE A 206 -2.84 -12.08 14.08
C PHE A 206 -1.68 -11.37 13.35
N LYS A 207 -1.30 -11.84 12.15
CA LYS A 207 -0.23 -11.24 11.33
C LYS A 207 -0.70 -10.15 10.38
#